data_AF-A0A2G8SKS7-F1
#
_entry.id   AF-A0A2G8SKS7-F1
#
_cell.length_a   1.000
_cell.length_b   1.000
_cell.length_c   1.000
_cell.angle_alpha   90.00
_cell.angle_beta   90.00
_cell.angle_gamma   90.00
#
_symmetry.space_group_name_H-M   'P 1'
#
loop_
_entity.id
_entity.type
_entity.pdbx_description
1 polymer ?
#
loop_
_entity_poly.entity_id
_entity_poly.type
_entity_poly.pdbx_seq_one_letter_code
_entity_poly.pdbx_strand_id
1 'polypeptide(L)'
;MRGTPIWLHSALLISSVRESLLPSLMTVGVLILSRVKVTDIPGYDRLVKLGTERKGAILFDVGCCFGTDIRKMAADGWPADSILGTDIEPKFWELGHRLFCSTADTFPAVFLPGDIFDLTHLDPVSAEDRTLLHRGPTPMPPLRSLTSLSPLRGYVAAIHAGAFFHLFSEER
;
A
#
# COMPACT_ATOMS: atom_id res chain seq x y z
N MET A 1 21.84 -22.55 -19.10
CA MET A 1 22.56 -21.89 -17.99
C MET A 1 21.60 -21.83 -16.82
N ARG A 2 21.93 -22.47 -15.69
CA ARG A 2 21.01 -22.69 -14.56
C ARG A 2 20.84 -21.38 -13.79
N GLY A 3 19.63 -20.80 -13.84
CA GLY A 3 19.26 -19.63 -13.04
C GLY A 3 19.24 -19.99 -11.56
N THR A 4 19.82 -19.13 -10.74
CA THR A 4 19.74 -19.22 -9.28
C THR A 4 18.27 -19.13 -8.83
N PRO A 5 17.82 -19.98 -7.90
CA PRO A 5 16.44 -19.95 -7.43
C PRO A 5 16.14 -18.66 -6.65
N ILE A 6 14.98 -18.06 -6.94
CA ILE A 6 14.45 -16.78 -6.42
C ILE A 6 14.57 -16.63 -4.89
N TRP A 7 14.53 -17.74 -4.14
CA TRP A 7 14.67 -17.76 -2.68
C TRP A 7 16.05 -17.33 -2.16
N LEU A 8 17.13 -17.44 -2.95
CA LEU A 8 18.47 -17.00 -2.53
C LEU A 8 18.59 -15.46 -2.48
N HIS A 9 17.85 -14.73 -3.32
CA HIS A 9 17.86 -13.26 -3.31
C HIS A 9 17.03 -12.69 -2.15
N SER A 10 15.95 -13.36 -1.77
CA SER A 10 15.13 -12.99 -0.60
C SER A 10 15.93 -13.09 0.71
N ALA A 11 16.79 -14.11 0.84
CA ALA A 11 17.64 -14.30 2.01
C ALA A 11 18.72 -13.20 2.17
N LEU A 12 19.27 -12.72 1.05
CA LEU A 12 20.28 -11.64 1.05
C LEU A 12 19.69 -10.26 1.36
N LEU A 13 18.41 -10.03 1.03
CA LEU A 13 17.73 -8.79 1.41
C LEU A 13 17.44 -8.75 2.91
N ILE A 14 17.07 -9.90 3.50
CA ILE A 14 16.86 -10.04 4.94
C ILE A 14 18.18 -9.82 5.70
N SER A 15 19.32 -10.33 5.21
CA SER A 15 20.62 -10.08 5.83
C SER A 15 21.05 -8.62 5.71
N SER A 16 20.79 -7.96 4.57
CA SER A 16 21.14 -6.56 4.35
C SER A 16 20.33 -5.59 5.23
N VAL A 17 19.04 -5.88 5.46
CA VAL A 17 18.20 -5.13 6.40
C VAL A 17 18.61 -5.40 7.85
N ARG A 18 19.02 -6.64 8.18
CA ARG A 18 19.53 -7.03 9.51
C ARG A 18 20.84 -6.31 9.86
N GLU A 19 21.77 -6.19 8.91
CA GLU A 19 23.07 -5.54 9.12
C GLU A 19 22.96 -4.01 9.22
N SER A 20 21.93 -3.42 8.61
CA SER A 20 21.78 -1.96 8.55
C SER A 20 21.05 -1.35 9.75
N LEU A 21 20.26 -2.13 10.51
CA LEU A 21 19.31 -1.53 11.47
C LEU A 21 19.61 -1.74 12.96
N LEU A 22 20.04 -2.90 13.48
CA LEU A 22 20.25 -3.05 14.94
C LEU A 22 21.20 -4.23 15.31
N PRO A 23 22.49 -4.00 15.62
CA PRO A 23 23.45 -5.09 15.83
C PRO A 23 23.47 -5.75 17.23
N SER A 24 22.67 -5.32 18.22
CA SER A 24 22.89 -5.77 19.61
C SER A 24 21.67 -6.04 20.51
N LEU A 25 20.56 -6.59 20.00
CA LEU A 25 19.50 -7.12 20.88
C LEU A 25 18.93 -8.45 20.35
N MET A 26 18.69 -9.40 21.25
CA MET A 26 18.03 -10.67 20.97
C MET A 26 16.53 -10.42 20.74
N THR A 27 16.15 -10.18 19.48
CA THR A 27 14.76 -9.94 19.09
C THR A 27 14.11 -11.25 18.64
N VAL A 28 13.18 -11.80 19.43
CA VAL A 28 12.18 -12.75 18.90
C VAL A 28 11.03 -11.92 18.34
N GLY A 29 11.24 -11.40 17.13
CA GLY A 29 10.25 -10.69 16.34
C GLY A 29 10.37 -11.18 14.91
N VAL A 30 9.43 -12.01 14.47
CA VAL A 30 9.40 -12.45 13.07
C VAL A 30 8.75 -11.32 12.26
N LEU A 31 9.57 -10.43 11.72
CA LEU A 31 9.12 -9.37 10.83
C LEU A 31 8.88 -9.94 9.42
N ILE A 32 7.69 -10.48 9.17
CA ILE A 32 7.31 -11.02 7.85
C ILE A 32 6.65 -9.92 6.99
N LEU A 33 7.45 -8.96 6.52
CA LEU A 33 6.98 -7.90 5.59
C LEU A 33 6.69 -8.41 4.17
N SER A 34 7.15 -9.64 3.88
CA SER A 34 6.93 -10.32 2.61
C SER A 34 5.69 -11.21 2.59
N ARG A 35 4.97 -11.35 3.72
CA ARG A 35 3.74 -12.14 3.74
C ARG A 35 2.61 -11.29 3.20
N VAL A 36 1.96 -11.82 2.16
CA VAL A 36 0.69 -11.32 1.65
C VAL A 36 -0.36 -11.57 2.73
N LYS A 37 -0.99 -10.51 3.23
CA LYS A 37 -2.06 -10.55 4.23
C LYS A 37 -3.43 -10.28 3.62
N VAL A 38 -3.46 -9.56 2.51
CA VAL A 38 -4.71 -9.16 1.87
C VAL A 38 -5.54 -10.37 1.41
N THR A 39 -4.90 -11.50 1.12
CA THR A 39 -5.58 -12.76 0.76
C THR A 39 -6.28 -13.43 1.95
N ASP A 40 -5.87 -13.09 3.18
CA ASP A 40 -6.43 -13.69 4.40
C ASP A 40 -7.76 -13.01 4.80
N ILE A 41 -8.17 -11.93 4.11
CA ILE A 41 -9.43 -11.22 4.41
C ILE A 41 -10.64 -12.02 3.90
N PRO A 42 -11.72 -12.14 4.70
CA PRO A 42 -12.99 -12.67 4.20
C PRO A 42 -13.51 -11.85 3.02
N GLY A 43 -13.80 -12.52 1.91
CA GLY A 43 -14.31 -11.86 0.70
C GLY A 43 -13.25 -11.28 -0.23
N TYR A 44 -11.99 -11.71 -0.12
CA TYR A 44 -10.91 -11.33 -1.05
C TYR A 44 -11.31 -11.46 -2.52
N ASP A 45 -11.94 -12.57 -2.92
CA ASP A 45 -12.41 -12.77 -4.30
C ASP A 45 -13.42 -11.70 -4.75
N ARG A 46 -14.27 -11.23 -3.83
CA ARG A 46 -15.22 -10.15 -4.11
C ARG A 46 -14.51 -8.81 -4.25
N LEU A 47 -13.45 -8.60 -3.46
CA LEU A 47 -12.62 -7.41 -3.56
C LEU A 47 -11.88 -7.37 -4.90
N VAL A 48 -11.26 -8.47 -5.33
CA VAL A 48 -10.63 -8.56 -6.66
C VAL A 48 -11.66 -8.31 -7.76
N LYS A 49 -12.84 -8.95 -7.69
CA LYS A 49 -13.94 -8.72 -8.66
C LYS A 49 -14.37 -7.26 -8.73
N LEU A 50 -14.46 -6.58 -7.60
CA LEU A 50 -14.79 -5.15 -7.54
C LEU A 50 -13.80 -4.32 -8.38
N GLY A 51 -12.50 -4.57 -8.22
CA GLY A 51 -11.45 -3.86 -8.96
C GLY A 51 -11.44 -4.17 -10.46
N THR A 52 -11.76 -5.40 -10.84
CA THR A 52 -11.78 -5.83 -12.25
C THR A 52 -13.03 -5.39 -13.00
N GLU A 53 -14.19 -5.34 -12.33
CA GLU A 53 -15.49 -5.09 -12.98
C GLU A 53 -15.91 -3.61 -12.92
N ARG A 54 -15.58 -2.89 -11.84
CA ARG A 54 -15.94 -1.48 -11.70
C ARG A 54 -14.87 -0.59 -12.33
N LYS A 55 -15.19 0.02 -13.47
CA LYS A 55 -14.33 1.03 -14.09
C LYS A 55 -14.02 2.18 -13.12
N GLY A 56 -12.74 2.53 -13.01
CA GLY A 56 -12.26 3.59 -12.12
C GLY A 56 -12.30 3.23 -10.63
N ALA A 57 -12.35 1.94 -10.28
CA ALA A 57 -12.23 1.50 -8.90
C ALA A 57 -10.81 1.76 -8.38
N ILE A 58 -10.69 2.69 -7.43
CA ILE A 58 -9.41 2.93 -6.76
C ILE A 58 -9.27 2.01 -5.55
N LEU A 59 -8.16 1.28 -5.51
CA LEU A 59 -7.70 0.57 -4.31
C LEU A 59 -6.74 1.48 -3.54
N PHE A 60 -6.98 1.65 -2.25
CA PHE A 60 -6.12 2.42 -1.38
C PHE A 60 -5.54 1.53 -0.26
N ASP A 61 -4.22 1.40 -0.20
CA ASP A 61 -3.51 0.64 0.84
C ASP A 61 -2.79 1.60 1.78
N VAL A 62 -3.15 1.53 3.06
CA VAL A 62 -2.65 2.42 4.10
C VAL A 62 -1.63 1.71 4.98
N GLY A 63 -0.44 2.30 5.10
CA GLY A 63 0.72 1.62 5.67
C GLY A 63 1.23 0.52 4.74
N CYS A 64 1.40 0.83 3.45
CA CYS A 64 1.66 -0.19 2.42
C CYS A 64 3.04 -0.85 2.53
N CYS A 65 3.98 -0.29 3.30
CA CYS A 65 5.35 -0.76 3.45
C CYS A 65 6.00 -1.08 2.08
N PHE A 66 6.42 -2.32 1.83
CA PHE A 66 7.03 -2.76 0.57
C PHE A 66 6.04 -2.90 -0.61
N GLY A 67 4.76 -2.64 -0.38
CA GLY A 67 3.68 -2.80 -1.35
C GLY A 67 3.36 -4.26 -1.66
N THR A 68 3.64 -5.18 -0.74
CA THR A 68 3.42 -6.63 -0.94
C THR A 68 1.95 -6.93 -1.29
N ASP A 69 1.00 -6.37 -0.53
CA ASP A 69 -0.42 -6.64 -0.70
C ASP A 69 -1.00 -6.01 -1.97
N ILE A 70 -0.64 -4.77 -2.29
CA ILE A 70 -1.07 -4.12 -3.54
C ILE A 70 -0.48 -4.79 -4.79
N ARG A 71 0.73 -5.34 -4.71
CA ARG A 71 1.34 -6.09 -5.83
C ARG A 71 0.60 -7.40 -6.04
N LYS A 72 0.16 -8.05 -4.96
CA LYS A 72 -0.73 -9.21 -5.07
C LYS A 72 -2.06 -8.83 -5.71
N MET A 73 -2.67 -7.71 -5.31
CA MET A 73 -3.91 -7.22 -5.93
C MET A 73 -3.77 -6.93 -7.42
N ALA A 74 -2.66 -6.30 -7.82
CA ALA A 74 -2.35 -6.07 -9.22
C ALA A 74 -2.15 -7.39 -9.99
N ALA A 75 -1.44 -8.35 -9.41
CA ALA A 75 -1.24 -9.67 -10.01
C ALA A 75 -2.55 -10.43 -10.20
N ASP A 76 -3.54 -10.21 -9.34
CA ASP A 76 -4.86 -10.85 -9.41
C ASP A 76 -5.88 -10.09 -10.27
N GLY A 77 -5.45 -9.00 -10.91
CA GLY A 77 -6.22 -8.32 -11.96
C GLY A 77 -6.68 -6.90 -11.64
N TRP A 78 -6.40 -6.38 -10.45
CA TRP A 78 -6.66 -4.96 -10.18
C TRP A 78 -5.75 -4.09 -11.08
N PRO A 79 -6.28 -3.11 -11.83
CA PRO A 79 -5.43 -2.25 -12.68
C PRO A 79 -4.40 -1.50 -11.84
N ALA A 80 -3.11 -1.78 -12.04
CA ALA A 80 -2.05 -1.26 -11.18
C ALA A 80 -2.02 0.29 -11.13
N ASP A 81 -2.37 0.96 -12.22
CA ASP A 81 -2.49 2.43 -12.32
C ASP A 81 -3.68 3.02 -11.55
N SER A 82 -4.58 2.18 -11.04
CA SER A 82 -5.70 2.54 -10.16
C SER A 82 -5.44 2.18 -8.70
N ILE A 83 -4.21 1.78 -8.35
CA ILE A 83 -3.82 1.46 -6.98
C ILE A 83 -3.00 2.62 -6.39
N LEU A 84 -3.35 3.03 -5.18
CA LEU A 84 -2.63 3.99 -4.36
C LEU A 84 -2.13 3.30 -3.08
N GLY A 85 -0.84 3.44 -2.80
CA GLY A 85 -0.25 3.12 -1.50
C GLY A 85 0.16 4.39 -0.75
N THR A 86 0.07 4.38 0.57
CA THR A 86 0.69 5.39 1.43
C THR A 86 1.43 4.73 2.59
N ASP A 87 2.54 5.33 2.99
CA ASP A 87 3.32 4.96 4.17
C ASP A 87 4.09 6.20 4.67
N ILE A 88 4.39 6.23 5.96
CA ILE A 88 5.20 7.29 6.57
C ILE A 88 6.67 7.20 6.15
N GLU A 89 7.15 6.01 5.76
CA GLU A 89 8.54 5.76 5.38
C GLU A 89 8.66 5.46 3.87
N PRO A 90 9.00 6.47 3.03
CA PRO A 90 9.17 6.31 1.59
C PRO A 90 10.18 5.24 1.19
N LYS A 91 11.21 4.99 2.00
CA LYS A 91 12.24 3.99 1.69
C LYS A 91 11.66 2.58 1.57
N PHE A 92 10.57 2.28 2.26
CA PHE A 92 9.92 0.97 2.11
C PHE A 92 9.36 0.77 0.71
N TRP A 93 8.81 1.81 0.10
CA TRP A 93 8.35 1.74 -1.29
C TRP A 93 9.49 1.41 -2.26
N GLU A 94 10.63 2.12 -2.12
CA GLU A 94 11.83 1.90 -2.92
C GLU A 94 12.40 0.48 -2.75
N LEU A 95 12.46 0.00 -1.49
CA LEU A 95 12.85 -1.36 -1.17
C LEU A 95 11.89 -2.39 -1.76
N GLY A 96 10.59 -2.08 -1.81
CA GLY A 96 9.59 -2.89 -2.49
C GLY A 96 9.91 -3.07 -3.98
N HIS A 97 10.24 -1.99 -4.68
CA HIS A 97 10.67 -2.09 -6.08
C HIS A 97 11.89 -3.01 -6.26
N ARG A 98 12.89 -2.90 -5.36
CA ARG A 98 14.07 -3.79 -5.36
C ARG A 98 13.71 -5.24 -5.06
N LEU A 99 12.88 -5.48 -4.04
CA LEU A 99 12.46 -6.82 -3.59
C LEU A 99 11.73 -7.58 -4.70
N PHE A 100 10.86 -6.89 -5.45
CA PHE A 100 10.04 -7.49 -6.52
C PHE A 100 10.63 -7.26 -7.93
N CYS A 101 11.87 -6.79 -8.02
CA CYS A 101 12.56 -6.51 -9.29
C CYS A 101 11.69 -5.69 -10.28
N SER A 102 11.06 -4.63 -9.80
CA SER A 102 10.14 -3.78 -10.56
C SER A 102 10.60 -2.32 -10.59
N THR A 103 10.01 -1.54 -11.48
CA THR A 103 10.19 -0.09 -11.58
C THR A 103 8.83 0.60 -11.61
N ALA A 104 8.80 1.93 -11.62
CA ALA A 104 7.56 2.69 -11.80
C ALA A 104 6.87 2.42 -13.15
N ASP A 105 7.63 1.95 -14.16
CA ASP A 105 7.10 1.59 -15.48
C ASP A 105 6.45 0.20 -15.48
N THR A 106 7.06 -0.76 -14.76
CA THR A 106 6.54 -2.15 -14.71
C THR A 106 5.50 -2.36 -13.61
N PHE A 107 5.47 -1.48 -12.61
CA PHE A 107 4.44 -1.45 -11.57
C PHE A 107 3.95 0.00 -11.38
N PRO A 108 2.96 0.43 -12.18
CA PRO A 108 2.52 1.83 -12.26
C PRO A 108 1.59 2.28 -11.12
N ALA A 109 1.56 1.55 -9.99
CA ALA A 109 0.85 1.98 -8.80
C ALA A 109 1.43 3.29 -8.26
N VAL A 110 0.56 4.14 -7.73
CA VAL A 110 0.96 5.41 -7.16
C VAL A 110 1.32 5.21 -5.70
N PHE A 111 2.41 5.84 -5.28
CA PHE A 111 2.79 5.94 -3.88
C PHE A 111 2.78 7.40 -3.47
N LEU A 112 2.02 7.71 -2.41
CA LEU A 112 1.96 9.04 -1.82
C LEU A 112 2.45 8.92 -0.37
N PRO A 113 3.68 9.33 -0.06
CA PRO A 113 4.19 9.26 1.31
C PRO A 113 3.49 10.28 2.20
N GLY A 114 3.25 9.92 3.45
CA GLY A 114 2.73 10.83 4.45
C GLY A 114 2.12 10.14 5.66
N ASP A 115 1.92 10.93 6.70
CA ASP A 115 1.18 10.52 7.88
C ASP A 115 -0.32 10.78 7.65
N ILE A 116 -1.14 9.73 7.69
CA ILE A 116 -2.59 9.84 7.52
C ILE A 116 -3.27 10.60 8.68
N PHE A 117 -2.59 10.77 9.81
CA PHE A 117 -3.06 11.54 10.95
C PHE A 117 -2.68 13.03 10.84
N ASP A 118 -1.79 13.39 9.91
CA ASP A 118 -1.49 14.78 9.59
C ASP A 118 -2.65 15.41 8.80
N LEU A 119 -3.24 16.47 9.33
CA LEU A 119 -4.38 17.17 8.73
C LEU A 119 -4.04 17.82 7.39
N THR A 120 -2.75 18.04 7.09
CA THR A 120 -2.30 18.51 5.78
C THR A 120 -2.29 17.39 4.73
N HIS A 121 -2.18 16.14 5.18
CA HIS A 121 -2.18 14.95 4.33
C HIS A 121 -3.59 14.40 4.11
N LEU A 122 -4.41 14.38 5.16
CA LEU A 122 -5.82 14.03 5.13
C LEU A 122 -6.58 14.87 6.15
N ASP A 123 -7.21 15.96 5.69
CA ASP A 123 -8.04 16.79 6.55
C ASP A 123 -9.32 16.06 7.00
N PRO A 124 -10.01 16.52 8.06
CA PRO A 124 -11.31 15.97 8.45
C PRO A 124 -12.40 16.41 7.45
N VAL A 125 -13.35 15.52 7.15
CA VAL A 125 -14.49 15.88 6.30
C VAL A 125 -15.42 16.83 7.06
N SER A 126 -15.77 17.97 6.47
CA SER A 126 -16.77 18.89 7.03
C SER A 126 -18.15 18.23 7.12
N ALA A 127 -19.03 18.69 8.01
CA ALA A 127 -20.39 18.15 8.12
C ALA A 127 -21.18 18.32 6.80
N GLU A 128 -20.86 19.35 6.04
CA GLU A 128 -21.47 19.73 4.76
C GLU A 128 -21.06 18.74 3.66
N ASP A 129 -19.77 18.44 3.57
CA ASP A 129 -19.19 17.52 2.58
C ASP A 129 -19.64 16.07 2.78
N ARG A 130 -19.93 15.66 4.03
CA ARG A 130 -20.42 14.30 4.34
C ARG A 130 -21.67 13.92 3.56
N THR A 131 -22.54 14.88 3.28
CA THR A 131 -23.77 14.66 2.50
C THR A 131 -23.48 14.46 1.01
N LEU A 132 -22.34 14.95 0.53
CA LEU A 132 -21.89 14.89 -0.87
C LEU A 132 -20.97 13.68 -1.16
N LEU A 133 -20.50 12.97 -0.12
CA LEU A 133 -19.57 11.83 -0.25
C LEU A 133 -20.13 10.60 -1.00
N HIS A 134 -21.37 10.62 -1.48
CA HIS A 134 -21.97 9.48 -2.19
C HIS A 134 -21.31 9.21 -3.55
N ARG A 135 -20.68 10.22 -4.17
CA ARG A 135 -19.91 10.11 -5.42
C ARG A 135 -18.98 11.32 -5.55
N GLY A 136 -17.68 11.10 -5.70
CA GLY A 136 -16.73 12.19 -5.97
C GLY A 136 -17.08 13.00 -7.23
N PRO A 137 -16.80 14.32 -7.27
CA PRO A 137 -17.17 15.20 -8.38
C PRO A 137 -16.33 14.94 -9.63
N THR A 138 -16.91 14.35 -10.69
CA THR A 138 -16.19 14.04 -11.95
C THR A 138 -15.59 15.28 -12.62
N PRO A 139 -14.41 15.20 -13.25
CA PRO A 139 -13.60 13.99 -13.48
C PRO A 139 -12.78 13.56 -12.27
N MET A 140 -12.43 12.27 -12.23
CA MET A 140 -11.56 11.70 -11.21
C MET A 140 -10.20 12.39 -11.22
N PRO A 141 -9.65 12.80 -10.07
CA PRO A 141 -8.32 13.38 -10.02
C PRO A 141 -7.27 12.34 -10.48
N PRO A 142 -6.27 12.75 -11.28
CA PRO A 142 -5.21 11.84 -11.66
C PRO A 142 -4.38 11.45 -10.43
N LEU A 143 -4.29 10.15 -10.14
CA LEU A 143 -3.58 9.67 -8.94
C LEU A 143 -2.13 10.18 -8.85
N ARG A 144 -1.44 10.26 -9.99
CA ARG A 144 -0.04 10.69 -10.07
C ARG A 144 0.19 12.16 -9.74
N SER A 145 -0.85 13.00 -9.76
CA SER A 145 -0.74 14.43 -9.45
C SER A 145 -1.15 14.75 -8.01
N LEU A 146 -1.48 13.75 -7.19
CA LEU A 146 -1.89 13.96 -5.81
C LEU A 146 -0.71 14.41 -4.96
N THR A 147 -0.96 15.41 -4.11
CA THR A 147 -0.06 15.85 -3.04
C THR A 147 -0.66 15.61 -1.65
N SER A 148 -1.96 15.31 -1.58
CA SER A 148 -2.70 14.91 -0.38
C SER A 148 -3.77 13.88 -0.74
N LEU A 149 -4.33 13.21 0.28
CA LEU A 149 -5.37 12.19 0.12
C LEU A 149 -6.78 12.78 -0.01
N SER A 150 -6.99 14.02 0.42
CA SER A 150 -8.27 14.72 0.44
C SER A 150 -9.02 14.72 -0.91
N PRO A 151 -8.36 14.89 -2.07
CA PRO A 151 -9.04 14.84 -3.37
C PRO A 151 -9.67 13.48 -3.71
N LEU A 152 -9.31 12.40 -3.00
CA LEU A 152 -9.84 11.05 -3.23
C LEU A 152 -11.14 10.74 -2.50
N ARG A 153 -11.67 11.70 -1.72
CA ARG A 153 -12.95 11.57 -1.04
C ARG A 153 -14.06 11.22 -2.04
N GLY A 154 -14.79 10.14 -1.75
CA GLY A 154 -15.87 9.64 -2.62
C GLY A 154 -15.41 8.92 -3.89
N TYR A 155 -14.10 8.72 -4.09
CA TYR A 155 -13.53 8.01 -5.25
C TYR A 155 -12.97 6.63 -4.91
N VAL A 156 -12.47 6.44 -3.69
CA VAL A 156 -11.91 5.16 -3.24
C VAL A 156 -13.00 4.08 -3.23
N ALA A 157 -12.74 2.98 -3.92
CA ALA A 157 -13.65 1.83 -3.99
C ALA A 157 -13.40 0.82 -2.87
N ALA A 158 -12.14 0.69 -2.44
CA ALA A 158 -11.75 -0.17 -1.34
C ALA A 158 -10.53 0.38 -0.60
N ILE A 159 -10.53 0.19 0.73
CA ILE A 159 -9.40 0.52 1.59
C ILE A 159 -8.86 -0.78 2.19
N HIS A 160 -7.57 -1.00 2.05
CA HIS A 160 -6.82 -2.03 2.77
C HIS A 160 -5.93 -1.37 3.83
N ALA A 161 -5.91 -1.96 5.01
CA ALA A 161 -5.24 -1.43 6.20
C ALA A 161 -4.69 -2.58 7.04
N GLY A 162 -3.94 -3.49 6.40
CA GLY A 162 -3.50 -4.76 6.99
C GLY A 162 -2.19 -4.70 7.79
N ALA A 163 -1.51 -3.55 7.82
CA ALA A 163 -0.15 -3.38 8.35
C ALA A 163 -0.01 -2.31 9.46
N PHE A 164 -1.09 -1.98 10.17
CA PHE A 164 -1.16 -0.87 11.15
C PHE A 164 -0.49 -1.08 12.52
N PHE A 165 0.32 -2.13 12.69
CA PHE A 165 0.75 -2.59 14.03
C PHE A 165 1.64 -1.62 14.82
N HIS A 166 2.06 -0.50 14.23
CA HIS A 166 2.92 0.51 14.86
C HIS A 166 2.25 1.88 15.06
N LEU A 167 1.02 2.07 14.58
CA LEU A 167 0.35 3.39 14.60
C LEU A 167 -0.55 3.61 15.83
N PHE A 168 -0.82 2.56 16.60
CA PHE A 168 -1.54 2.67 17.86
C PHE A 168 -0.53 2.56 19.00
N SER A 169 -0.24 3.68 19.67
CA SER A 169 0.23 3.59 21.05
C SER A 169 -0.91 3.00 21.87
N GLU A 170 -0.63 1.97 22.65
CA GLU A 170 -1.49 1.62 23.77
C GLU A 170 -1.57 2.89 24.65
N GLU A 171 -2.73 3.55 24.68
CA GLU A 171 -2.96 4.63 25.63
C GLU A 171 -2.62 4.12 27.03
N ARG A 172 -1.81 4.88 27.74
CA ARG A 172 -1.36 4.56 29.10
C ARG A 172 -2.30 5.19 30.12
#